data_AF-A0A6C0C716-F1
#
_entry.id   AF-A0A6C0C716-F1
#
_cell.length_a   1.000
_cell.length_b   1.000
_cell.length_c   1.000
_cell.angle_alpha   90.00
_cell.angle_beta   90.00
_cell.angle_gamma   90.00
#
_symmetry.space_group_name_H-M   'P 1'
#
loop_
_entity.id
_entity.type
_entity.pdbx_description
1 polymer ?
#
loop_
_entity_poly.entity_id
_entity_poly.type
_entity_poly.pdbx_seq_one_letter_code
_entity_poly.pdbx_strand_id
1 'polypeptide(L)'
;MEKISALIDSLLHEYDTNTSTILGRIDNKNIIIFIVIFIVCLFFVRFFEISLTIIFFIIIAAIISYLVYSKNQINDISTEEDLKIKLELINPRPKRIDNHPPLVDFLFSIKDFYYVNPTAFYNIVQNVDNFIQLYDEIINDQLIYCVQNLQVAIEFSRNAQNNLQSIIYNLDVDKRMTKKFHQSLKEFHLILRQYVVRMISKCNSHFNPTDINNSTMYYQEYGPHAINYYSMGTYDQYSKYRKATTFSFY
;
A
#
# COMPACT_ATOMS: atom_id res chain seq x y z
N MET A 1 -40.98 -39.53 0.25
CA MET A 1 -41.14 -38.39 1.17
C MET A 1 -39.81 -37.96 1.77
N GLU A 2 -38.98 -38.89 2.26
CA GLU A 2 -37.65 -38.63 2.86
C GLU A 2 -36.65 -37.87 1.96
N LYS A 3 -36.70 -38.08 0.63
CA LYS A 3 -35.87 -37.32 -0.32
C LYS A 3 -36.32 -35.87 -0.53
N ILE A 4 -37.59 -35.55 -0.27
CA ILE A 4 -38.12 -34.18 -0.46
C ILE A 4 -37.82 -33.34 0.78
N SER A 5 -37.94 -33.92 1.98
CA SER A 5 -37.56 -33.23 3.22
C SER A 5 -36.06 -32.90 3.24
N ALA A 6 -35.20 -33.84 2.85
CA ALA A 6 -33.76 -33.60 2.77
C ALA A 6 -33.38 -32.48 1.77
N LEU A 7 -34.18 -32.33 0.70
CA LEU A 7 -33.96 -31.30 -0.33
C LEU A 7 -34.46 -29.92 0.13
N ILE A 8 -35.55 -29.89 0.92
CA ILE A 8 -36.03 -28.67 1.58
C ILE A 8 -35.03 -28.21 2.64
N ASP A 9 -34.51 -29.14 3.45
CA ASP A 9 -33.54 -28.84 4.51
C ASP A 9 -32.21 -28.34 3.93
N SER A 10 -31.76 -28.90 2.80
CA SER A 10 -30.54 -28.41 2.12
C SER A 10 -30.74 -27.01 1.54
N LEU A 11 -31.91 -26.72 0.97
CA LEU A 11 -32.20 -25.39 0.40
C LEU A 11 -32.36 -24.32 1.50
N LEU A 12 -32.95 -24.68 2.64
CA LEU A 12 -33.05 -23.78 3.79
C LEU A 12 -31.66 -23.47 4.38
N HIS A 13 -30.79 -24.48 4.49
CA HIS A 13 -29.43 -24.28 4.97
C HIS A 13 -28.59 -23.43 4.00
N GLU A 14 -28.76 -23.59 2.70
CA GLU A 14 -28.10 -22.75 1.68
C GLU A 14 -28.61 -21.29 1.71
N TYR A 15 -29.90 -21.07 2.00
CA TYR A 15 -30.46 -19.74 2.18
C TYR A 15 -29.95 -19.03 3.45
N ASP A 16 -29.88 -19.72 4.59
CA ASP A 16 -29.38 -19.17 5.86
C ASP A 16 -27.87 -18.85 5.81
N THR A 17 -27.09 -19.69 5.15
CA THR A 17 -25.65 -19.44 4.96
C THR A 17 -25.39 -18.26 4.02
N ASN A 18 -26.19 -18.08 2.97
CA ASN A 18 -26.08 -16.93 2.08
C ASN A 18 -26.54 -15.61 2.73
N THR A 19 -27.62 -15.62 3.51
CA THR A 19 -28.07 -14.39 4.20
C THR A 19 -27.10 -13.95 5.30
N SER A 20 -26.56 -14.89 6.09
CA SER A 20 -25.57 -14.58 7.13
C SER A 20 -24.22 -14.10 6.57
N THR A 21 -23.77 -14.64 5.43
CA THR A 21 -22.55 -14.18 4.76
C THR A 21 -22.72 -12.81 4.08
N ILE A 22 -23.91 -12.52 3.54
CA ILE A 22 -24.23 -11.19 3.00
C ILE A 22 -24.31 -10.15 4.13
N LEU A 23 -24.96 -10.46 5.25
CA LEU A 23 -25.05 -9.57 6.42
C LEU A 23 -23.69 -9.34 7.09
N GLY A 24 -22.82 -10.35 7.16
CA GLY A 24 -21.49 -10.25 7.75
C GLY A 24 -20.47 -9.46 6.90
N ARG A 25 -20.76 -9.19 5.63
CA ARG A 25 -19.89 -8.43 4.71
C ARG A 25 -20.23 -6.95 4.62
N ILE A 26 -21.34 -6.50 5.20
CA ILE A 26 -21.72 -5.09 5.18
C ILE A 26 -20.96 -4.39 6.30
N ASP A 27 -20.05 -3.49 5.94
CA ASP A 27 -19.31 -2.64 6.88
C ASP A 27 -20.29 -1.93 7.83
N ASN A 28 -20.02 -2.01 9.14
CA ASN A 28 -20.85 -1.44 10.21
C ASN A 28 -21.16 0.05 9.97
N LYS A 29 -20.24 0.77 9.32
CA LYS A 29 -20.45 2.18 8.95
C LYS A 29 -21.58 2.35 7.93
N ASN A 30 -21.69 1.44 6.97
CA ASN A 30 -22.75 1.46 5.96
C ASN A 30 -24.10 1.06 6.56
N ILE A 31 -24.13 0.10 7.49
CA ILE A 31 -25.35 -0.28 8.23
C ILE A 31 -25.91 0.91 9.02
N ILE A 32 -25.04 1.65 9.73
CA ILE A 32 -25.45 2.84 10.48
C ILE A 32 -26.03 3.91 9.56
N ILE A 33 -25.43 4.14 8.40
CA ILE A 33 -25.95 5.09 7.40
C ILE A 33 -27.33 4.64 6.89
N PHE A 34 -27.53 3.35 6.62
CA PHE A 34 -28.84 2.83 6.22
C PHE A 34 -29.91 2.97 7.30
N ILE A 35 -29.57 2.72 8.57
CA ILE A 35 -30.50 2.91 9.70
C ILE A 35 -30.89 4.39 9.83
N VAL A 36 -29.93 5.31 9.71
CA VAL A 36 -30.20 6.75 9.78
C VAL A 36 -31.10 7.19 8.62
N ILE A 37 -30.82 6.75 7.39
CA ILE A 37 -31.67 7.03 6.22
C ILE A 37 -33.08 6.47 6.43
N PHE A 38 -33.20 5.26 6.99
CA PHE A 38 -34.49 4.63 7.26
C PHE A 38 -35.32 5.41 8.30
N ILE A 39 -34.69 5.89 9.38
CA ILE A 39 -35.34 6.73 10.39
C ILE A 39 -35.80 8.06 9.77
N VAL A 40 -34.97 8.68 8.93
CA VAL A 40 -35.32 9.92 8.22
C VAL A 40 -36.50 9.68 7.27
N CYS A 41 -36.50 8.59 6.51
CA CYS A 41 -37.62 8.22 5.65
C CYS A 41 -38.92 8.00 6.45
N LEU A 42 -38.87 7.29 7.58
CA LEU A 42 -40.03 7.10 8.46
C LEU A 42 -40.56 8.42 9.04
N PHE A 43 -39.66 9.36 9.34
CA PHE A 43 -40.04 10.70 9.78
C PHE A 43 -40.81 11.45 8.67
N PHE A 44 -40.33 11.40 7.43
CA PHE A 44 -41.02 12.05 6.31
C PHE A 44 -42.35 11.37 5.95
N VAL A 45 -42.48 10.05 6.08
CA VAL A 45 -43.74 9.32 5.82
C VAL A 45 -44.89 9.81 6.71
N ARG A 46 -44.63 10.37 7.90
CA ARG A 46 -45.67 10.97 8.76
C ARG A 46 -46.24 12.29 8.24
N PHE A 47 -45.51 13.00 7.38
CA PHE A 47 -45.92 14.31 6.88
C PHE A 47 -46.63 14.26 5.52
N PHE A 48 -46.58 13.13 4.83
CA PHE A 48 -47.18 12.97 3.51
C PHE A 48 -48.32 11.95 3.56
N GLU A 49 -49.49 12.31 3.03
CA GLU A 49 -50.49 11.31 2.65
C GLU A 49 -49.87 10.40 1.59
N ILE A 50 -49.91 9.08 1.80
CA ILE A 50 -49.26 8.10 0.91
C ILE A 50 -49.94 8.13 -0.45
N SER A 51 -49.44 8.99 -1.33
CA SER A 51 -49.82 9.08 -2.72
C SER A 51 -48.95 8.15 -3.56
N LEU A 52 -49.48 7.66 -4.68
CA LEU A 52 -48.77 6.84 -5.67
C LEU A 52 -47.43 7.45 -6.12
N THR A 53 -47.30 8.78 -6.04
CA THR A 53 -46.07 9.51 -6.35
C THR A 53 -44.92 9.16 -5.41
N ILE A 54 -45.17 8.92 -4.11
CA ILE A 54 -44.11 8.57 -3.14
C ILE A 54 -43.57 7.17 -3.44
N ILE A 55 -44.45 6.22 -3.75
CA ILE A 55 -44.07 4.85 -4.14
C ILE A 55 -43.19 4.88 -5.40
N PHE A 56 -43.53 5.73 -6.37
CA PHE A 56 -42.74 5.92 -7.58
C PHE A 56 -41.33 6.47 -7.30
N PHE A 57 -41.20 7.45 -6.40
CA PHE A 57 -39.89 7.97 -5.98
C PHE A 57 -39.04 6.94 -5.22
N ILE A 58 -39.65 6.07 -4.41
CA ILE A 58 -38.95 4.98 -3.74
C ILE A 58 -38.38 3.99 -4.77
N ILE A 59 -39.16 3.64 -5.80
CA ILE A 59 -38.71 2.75 -6.88
C ILE A 59 -37.54 3.39 -7.64
N ILE A 60 -37.64 4.68 -8.00
CA ILE A 60 -36.54 5.40 -8.65
C ILE A 60 -35.30 5.44 -7.77
N ALA A 61 -35.44 5.74 -6.48
CA ALA A 61 -34.32 5.76 -5.53
C ALA A 61 -33.65 4.38 -5.41
N ALA A 62 -34.43 3.30 -5.39
CA ALA A 62 -33.92 1.94 -5.41
C ALA A 62 -33.15 1.63 -6.70
N ILE A 63 -33.67 2.03 -7.87
CA ILE A 63 -32.99 1.86 -9.17
C ILE A 63 -31.68 2.64 -9.21
N ILE A 64 -31.68 3.92 -8.81
CA ILE A 64 -30.48 4.74 -8.76
C ILE A 64 -29.45 4.14 -7.81
N SER A 65 -29.87 3.69 -6.62
CA SER A 65 -28.96 3.07 -5.64
C SER A 65 -28.34 1.78 -6.18
N TYR A 66 -29.12 0.96 -6.88
CA TYR A 66 -28.64 -0.24 -7.55
C TYR A 66 -27.61 0.08 -8.65
N LEU A 67 -27.86 1.10 -9.47
CA LEU A 67 -26.93 1.52 -10.51
C LEU A 67 -25.59 2.04 -9.95
N VAL A 68 -25.65 2.84 -8.87
CA VAL A 68 -24.44 3.32 -8.19
C VAL A 68 -23.66 2.15 -7.57
N TYR A 69 -24.35 1.22 -6.91
CA TYR A 69 -23.73 0.03 -6.33
C TYR A 69 -23.07 -0.86 -7.40
N SER A 70 -23.77 -1.11 -8.50
CA SER A 70 -23.27 -1.90 -9.63
C SER A 70 -22.03 -1.26 -10.28
N LYS A 71 -22.05 0.07 -10.48
CA LYS A 71 -20.89 0.80 -11.01
C LYS A 71 -19.67 0.70 -10.10
N ASN A 72 -19.85 0.77 -8.79
CA ASN A 72 -18.75 0.65 -7.84
C ASN A 72 -18.14 -0.75 -7.85
N GLN A 73 -18.97 -1.80 -7.89
CA GLN A 73 -18.51 -3.19 -8.03
C GLN A 73 -17.71 -3.42 -9.32
N ILE A 74 -18.18 -2.88 -10.45
CA ILE A 74 -17.46 -2.99 -11.73
C ILE A 74 -16.10 -2.28 -11.69
N ASN A 75 -16.03 -1.10 -11.06
CA ASN A 75 -14.78 -0.36 -10.94
C ASN A 75 -13.76 -1.11 -10.07
N ASP A 76 -14.21 -1.71 -8.96
CA ASP A 76 -13.33 -2.46 -8.05
C ASP A 76 -12.77 -3.71 -8.73
N ILE A 77 -13.63 -4.49 -9.41
CA ILE A 77 -13.20 -5.66 -10.21
C ILE A 77 -12.22 -5.24 -11.30
N SER A 78 -12.50 -4.14 -12.01
CA SER A 78 -11.61 -3.65 -13.07
C SER A 78 -10.23 -3.22 -12.55
N THR A 79 -10.13 -2.75 -11.30
CA THR A 79 -8.87 -2.27 -10.73
C THR A 79 -7.96 -3.44 -10.33
N GLU A 80 -8.52 -4.49 -9.74
CA GLU A 80 -7.77 -5.70 -9.39
C GLU A 80 -7.28 -6.44 -10.64
N GLU A 81 -8.13 -6.55 -11.66
CA GLU A 81 -7.79 -7.17 -12.93
C GLU A 81 -6.70 -6.37 -13.69
N ASP A 82 -6.80 -5.04 -13.70
CA ASP A 82 -5.77 -4.15 -14.28
C ASP A 82 -4.41 -4.31 -13.58
N LEU A 83 -4.39 -4.37 -12.24
CA LEU A 83 -3.15 -4.60 -11.49
C LEU A 83 -2.52 -5.97 -11.81
N LYS A 84 -3.34 -7.01 -11.92
CA LYS A 84 -2.88 -8.34 -12.28
C LYS A 84 -2.27 -8.37 -13.69
N ILE A 85 -2.94 -7.75 -14.66
CA ILE A 85 -2.44 -7.61 -16.03
C ILE A 85 -1.09 -6.87 -16.03
N LYS A 86 -0.99 -5.76 -15.30
CA LYS A 86 0.27 -4.99 -15.18
C LYS A 86 1.39 -5.84 -14.61
N LEU A 87 1.16 -6.59 -13.53
CA LEU A 87 2.14 -7.49 -12.92
C LEU A 87 2.65 -8.55 -13.90
N GLU A 88 1.76 -9.14 -14.70
CA GLU A 88 2.11 -10.15 -15.71
C GLU A 88 2.94 -9.58 -16.87
N LEU A 89 2.80 -8.29 -17.14
CA LEU A 89 3.53 -7.58 -18.22
C LEU A 89 4.89 -7.01 -17.78
N ILE A 90 5.23 -7.03 -16.49
CA ILE A 90 6.55 -6.62 -15.98
C ILE A 90 7.51 -7.81 -16.08
N ASN A 91 8.70 -7.58 -16.63
CA ASN A 91 9.74 -8.60 -16.76
C ASN A 91 11.07 -8.15 -16.11
N PRO A 92 11.61 -8.85 -15.09
CA PRO A 92 11.05 -10.05 -14.45
C PRO A 92 9.77 -9.75 -13.67
N ARG A 93 8.87 -10.74 -13.54
CA ARG A 93 7.65 -10.62 -12.75
C ARG A 93 8.00 -10.39 -11.26
N PRO A 94 7.54 -9.28 -10.65
CA PRO A 94 7.68 -9.04 -9.22
C PRO A 94 6.96 -10.12 -8.39
N LYS A 95 7.45 -10.41 -7.18
CA LYS A 95 6.93 -11.50 -6.34
C LYS A 95 6.11 -11.03 -5.14
N ARG A 96 6.31 -9.79 -4.68
CA ARG A 96 5.81 -9.36 -3.37
C ARG A 96 5.02 -8.05 -3.39
N ILE A 97 4.94 -7.37 -4.53
CA ILE A 97 4.36 -6.03 -4.60
C ILE A 97 2.87 -6.02 -4.95
N ASP A 98 2.21 -7.17 -5.00
CA ASP A 98 0.83 -7.31 -5.50
C ASP A 98 -0.16 -6.42 -4.72
N ASN A 99 0.09 -6.23 -3.42
CA ASN A 99 -0.71 -5.36 -2.54
C ASN A 99 -0.22 -3.90 -2.49
N HIS A 100 0.68 -3.51 -3.40
CA HIS A 100 1.29 -2.19 -3.46
C HIS A 100 1.07 -1.53 -4.83
N PRO A 101 -0.18 -1.11 -5.15
CA PRO A 101 -0.52 -0.55 -6.46
C PRO A 101 0.43 0.56 -6.96
N PRO A 102 0.90 1.52 -6.12
CA PRO A 102 1.82 2.56 -6.58
C PRO A 102 3.14 2.00 -7.14
N LEU A 103 3.64 0.88 -6.61
CA LEU A 103 4.88 0.26 -7.09
C LEU A 103 4.63 -0.57 -8.36
N VAL A 104 3.48 -1.25 -8.44
CA VAL A 104 3.06 -1.98 -9.65
C VAL A 104 2.93 -1.01 -10.82
N ASP A 105 2.18 0.08 -10.62
CA ASP A 105 1.96 1.12 -11.62
C ASP A 105 3.29 1.75 -12.06
N PHE A 106 4.16 2.05 -11.10
CA PHE A 106 5.47 2.59 -11.39
C PHE A 106 6.32 1.64 -12.24
N LEU A 107 6.53 0.40 -11.80
CA LEU A 107 7.36 -0.58 -12.53
C LEU A 107 6.79 -0.88 -13.92
N PHE A 108 5.46 -0.94 -14.04
CA PHE A 108 4.82 -1.07 -15.33
C PHE A 108 5.08 0.15 -16.23
N SER A 109 5.02 1.37 -15.68
CA SER A 109 5.24 2.60 -16.44
C SER A 109 6.66 2.69 -17.04
N ILE A 110 7.65 2.08 -16.39
CA ILE A 110 9.06 2.06 -16.82
C ILE A 110 9.48 0.74 -17.49
N LYS A 111 8.54 -0.16 -17.78
CA LYS A 111 8.84 -1.51 -18.32
C LYS A 111 9.63 -1.50 -19.64
N ASP A 112 9.54 -0.43 -20.41
CA ASP A 112 10.31 -0.21 -21.63
C ASP A 112 11.82 -0.07 -21.37
N PHE A 113 12.22 0.39 -20.18
CA PHE A 113 13.64 0.44 -19.79
C PHE A 113 14.28 -0.95 -19.65
N TYR A 114 13.48 -2.01 -19.54
CA TYR A 114 13.97 -3.39 -19.66
C TYR A 114 14.73 -3.60 -20.98
N TYR A 115 14.23 -3.05 -22.10
CA TYR A 115 14.89 -3.21 -23.40
C TYR A 115 16.14 -2.35 -23.55
N VAL A 116 16.32 -1.35 -22.70
CA VAL A 116 17.49 -0.45 -22.68
C VAL A 116 18.61 -1.04 -21.82
N ASN A 117 18.26 -1.54 -20.63
CA ASN A 117 19.21 -2.17 -19.72
C ASN A 117 18.50 -3.27 -18.88
N PRO A 118 18.43 -4.51 -19.41
CA PRO A 118 17.73 -5.61 -18.74
C PRO A 118 18.27 -5.91 -17.35
N THR A 119 19.60 -5.85 -17.17
CA THR A 119 20.28 -6.13 -15.90
C THR A 119 19.92 -5.09 -14.85
N ALA A 120 19.98 -3.81 -15.19
CA ALA A 120 19.57 -2.74 -14.28
C ALA A 120 18.09 -2.87 -13.92
N PHE A 121 17.22 -3.12 -14.90
CA PHE A 121 15.79 -3.30 -14.68
C PHE A 121 15.49 -4.49 -13.74
N TYR A 122 16.13 -5.64 -13.98
CA TYR A 122 16.04 -6.80 -13.09
C TYR A 122 16.40 -6.45 -11.65
N ASN A 123 17.52 -5.74 -11.46
CA ASN A 123 17.96 -5.32 -10.14
C ASN A 123 16.99 -4.33 -9.48
N ILE A 124 16.32 -3.46 -10.24
CA ILE A 124 15.27 -2.59 -9.69
C ILE A 124 14.16 -3.46 -9.11
N VAL A 125 13.62 -4.40 -9.90
CA VAL A 125 12.51 -5.27 -9.46
C VAL A 125 12.91 -6.07 -8.21
N GLN A 126 14.10 -6.68 -8.21
CA GLN A 126 14.58 -7.46 -7.08
C GLN A 126 14.75 -6.62 -5.80
N ASN A 127 15.33 -5.43 -5.91
CA ASN A 127 15.50 -4.54 -4.76
C ASN A 127 14.15 -4.02 -4.25
N VAL A 128 13.18 -3.77 -5.13
CA VAL A 128 11.82 -3.39 -4.74
C VAL A 128 11.11 -4.53 -4.01
N ASP A 129 11.21 -5.77 -4.50
CA ASP A 129 10.62 -6.94 -3.81
C ASP A 129 11.21 -7.12 -2.40
N ASN A 130 12.54 -7.03 -2.27
CA ASN A 130 13.22 -7.15 -0.97
C ASN A 130 12.87 -5.98 -0.03
N PHE A 131 12.74 -4.77 -0.58
CA PHE A 131 12.30 -3.60 0.16
C PHE A 131 10.88 -3.80 0.72
N ILE A 132 9.95 -4.26 -0.12
CA ILE A 132 8.56 -4.48 0.28
C ILE A 132 8.43 -5.62 1.29
N GLN A 133 9.22 -6.69 1.16
CA GLN A 133 9.31 -7.72 2.18
C GLN A 133 9.57 -7.12 3.57
N LEU A 134 10.63 -6.33 3.70
CA LEU A 134 10.99 -5.73 4.99
C LEU A 134 9.96 -4.70 5.44
N TYR A 135 9.36 -3.95 4.51
CA TYR A 135 8.26 -3.05 4.82
C TYR A 135 7.08 -3.81 5.46
N ASP A 136 6.60 -4.88 4.84
CA ASP A 136 5.47 -5.64 5.37
C ASP A 136 5.81 -6.30 6.71
N GLU A 137 7.01 -6.86 6.84
CA GLU A 137 7.49 -7.46 8.09
C GLU A 137 7.57 -6.42 9.24
N ILE A 138 8.00 -5.18 8.95
CA ILE A 138 8.06 -4.08 9.93
C ILE A 138 6.66 -3.57 10.29
N ILE A 139 5.79 -3.36 9.30
CA ILE A 139 4.47 -2.78 9.53
C ILE A 139 3.57 -3.75 10.30
N ASN A 140 3.72 -5.05 10.07
CA ASN A 140 2.92 -6.11 10.68
C ASN A 140 3.54 -6.69 11.96
N ASP A 141 4.54 -6.03 12.56
CA ASP A 141 5.20 -6.43 13.82
C ASP A 141 5.79 -7.86 13.79
N GLN A 142 6.26 -8.31 12.63
CA GLN A 142 6.84 -9.65 12.45
C GLN A 142 8.34 -9.71 12.80
N LEU A 143 8.93 -8.58 13.23
CA LEU A 143 10.36 -8.45 13.48
C LEU A 143 10.66 -7.93 14.88
N ILE A 144 11.65 -8.56 15.53
CA ILE A 144 12.13 -8.19 16.87
C ILE A 144 12.99 -6.91 16.82
N TYR A 145 13.73 -6.70 15.73
CA TYR A 145 14.73 -5.64 15.58
C TYR A 145 14.33 -4.60 14.53
N CYS A 146 13.42 -3.69 14.87
CA CYS A 146 12.84 -2.72 13.92
C CYS A 146 13.89 -1.80 13.28
N VAL A 147 14.81 -1.26 14.08
CA VAL A 147 15.80 -0.26 13.61
C VAL A 147 16.80 -0.86 12.62
N GLN A 148 17.29 -2.07 12.88
CA GLN A 148 18.25 -2.75 12.02
C GLN A 148 17.61 -3.11 10.68
N ASN A 149 16.39 -3.66 10.70
CA ASN A 149 15.66 -4.00 9.48
C ASN A 149 15.25 -2.76 8.67
N LEU A 150 14.93 -1.65 9.35
CA LEU A 150 14.69 -0.36 8.70
C LEU A 150 15.92 0.12 7.91
N GLN A 151 17.13 -0.01 8.47
CA GLN A 151 18.36 0.35 7.76
C GLN A 151 18.57 -0.49 6.50
N VAL A 152 18.32 -1.80 6.59
CA VAL A 152 18.42 -2.72 5.43
C VAL A 152 17.36 -2.37 4.38
N ALA A 153 16.13 -2.05 4.78
CA ALA A 153 15.08 -1.62 3.85
C ALA A 153 15.47 -0.32 3.12
N ILE A 154 15.99 0.67 3.85
CA ILE A 154 16.48 1.91 3.23
C ILE A 154 17.57 1.61 2.20
N GLU A 155 18.45 0.65 2.47
CA GLU A 155 19.49 0.25 1.52
C GLU A 155 18.93 -0.40 0.26
N PHE A 156 17.94 -1.30 0.37
CA PHE A 156 17.25 -1.85 -0.81
C PHE A 156 16.56 -0.74 -1.62
N SER A 157 15.89 0.20 -0.97
CA SER A 157 15.30 1.38 -1.64
C SER A 157 16.36 2.19 -2.41
N ARG A 158 17.52 2.43 -1.82
CA ARG A 158 18.63 3.15 -2.47
C ARG A 158 19.20 2.37 -3.65
N ASN A 159 19.41 1.07 -3.47
CA ASN A 159 19.91 0.20 -4.54
C ASN A 159 18.94 0.16 -5.71
N ALA A 160 17.63 0.15 -5.48
CA ALA A 160 16.64 0.26 -6.55
C ALA A 160 16.78 1.60 -7.31
N GLN A 161 16.91 2.73 -6.60
CA GLN A 161 17.11 4.05 -7.21
C GLN A 161 18.42 4.14 -8.01
N ASN A 162 19.51 3.58 -7.48
CA ASN A 162 20.81 3.53 -8.13
C ASN A 162 20.77 2.70 -9.42
N ASN A 163 20.06 1.56 -9.40
CA ASN A 163 19.85 0.75 -10.61
C ASN A 163 18.96 1.47 -11.63
N LEU A 164 17.94 2.22 -11.21
CA LEU A 164 17.19 3.07 -12.13
C LEU A 164 18.10 4.13 -12.75
N GLN A 165 18.92 4.81 -11.95
CA GLN A 165 19.84 5.83 -12.44
C GLN A 165 20.82 5.28 -13.49
N SER A 166 21.33 4.06 -13.31
CA SER A 166 22.33 3.47 -14.21
C SER A 166 21.82 3.21 -15.63
N ILE A 167 20.50 3.21 -15.84
CA ILE A 167 19.89 3.07 -17.17
C ILE A 167 20.31 4.23 -18.10
N ILE A 168 20.63 5.41 -17.56
CA ILE A 168 21.07 6.57 -18.35
C ILE A 168 22.26 6.26 -19.26
N TYR A 169 23.15 5.35 -18.85
CA TYR A 169 24.36 5.01 -19.63
C TYR A 169 24.06 4.25 -20.92
N ASN A 170 22.89 3.62 -21.01
CA ASN A 170 22.44 2.89 -22.19
C ASN A 170 21.30 3.61 -22.92
N LEU A 171 20.88 4.79 -22.43
CA LEU A 171 19.72 5.50 -22.95
C LEU A 171 20.09 6.27 -24.22
N ASP A 172 19.35 6.05 -25.31
CA ASP A 172 19.47 6.85 -26.52
C ASP A 172 19.17 8.33 -26.25
N VAL A 173 19.77 9.22 -27.05
CA VAL A 173 19.64 10.69 -26.93
C VAL A 173 18.26 11.20 -27.43
N ASP A 174 17.20 10.41 -27.28
CA ASP A 174 15.83 10.83 -27.56
C ASP A 174 15.29 11.68 -26.40
N LYS A 175 14.96 12.94 -26.71
CA LYS A 175 14.37 13.90 -25.78
C LYS A 175 13.15 13.34 -25.03
N ARG A 176 12.33 12.51 -25.69
CA ARG A 176 11.16 11.90 -25.04
C ARG A 176 11.58 10.88 -23.99
N MET A 177 12.50 9.98 -24.34
CA MET A 177 13.03 8.97 -23.41
C MET A 177 13.80 9.60 -22.25
N THR A 178 14.64 10.60 -22.50
CA THR A 178 15.36 11.33 -21.44
C THR A 178 14.40 12.05 -20.49
N LYS A 179 13.34 12.68 -21.02
CA LYS A 179 12.32 13.32 -20.19
C LYS A 179 11.59 12.30 -19.31
N LYS A 180 11.17 11.18 -19.91
CA LYS A 180 10.51 10.08 -19.18
C LYS A 180 11.41 9.57 -18.07
N PHE A 181 12.68 9.30 -18.37
CA PHE A 181 13.68 8.85 -17.41
C PHE A 181 13.79 9.77 -16.18
N HIS A 182 13.96 11.08 -16.38
CA HIS A 182 14.04 12.03 -15.27
C HIS A 182 12.75 12.11 -14.45
N GLN A 183 11.58 12.00 -15.10
CA GLN A 183 10.31 11.94 -14.40
C GLN A 183 10.22 10.68 -13.53
N SER A 184 10.61 9.53 -14.08
CA SER A 184 10.62 8.25 -13.38
C SER A 184 11.53 8.26 -12.15
N LEU A 185 12.71 8.88 -12.21
CA LEU A 185 13.59 9.02 -11.04
C LEU A 185 12.91 9.76 -9.88
N LYS A 186 12.25 10.89 -10.20
CA LYS A 186 11.55 11.70 -9.21
C LYS A 186 10.37 10.94 -8.62
N GLU A 187 9.55 10.35 -9.47
CA GLU A 187 8.36 9.59 -9.07
C GLU A 187 8.75 8.41 -8.17
N PHE A 188 9.77 7.64 -8.57
CA PHE A 188 10.21 6.48 -7.80
C PHE A 188 10.68 6.85 -6.40
N HIS A 189 11.46 7.93 -6.29
CA HIS A 189 11.91 8.42 -5.00
C HIS A 189 10.75 8.85 -4.11
N LEU A 190 9.76 9.54 -4.66
CA LEU A 190 8.59 9.96 -3.90
C LEU A 190 7.80 8.76 -3.38
N ILE A 191 7.60 7.74 -4.21
CA ILE A 191 6.92 6.49 -3.81
C ILE A 191 7.70 5.82 -2.68
N LEU A 192 8.97 5.51 -2.88
CA LEU A 192 9.80 4.81 -1.88
C LEU A 192 9.91 5.59 -0.57
N ARG A 193 10.02 6.93 -0.63
CA ARG A 193 10.07 7.79 0.55
C ARG A 193 8.81 7.68 1.40
N GLN A 194 7.62 7.56 0.79
CA GLN A 194 6.38 7.39 1.55
C GLN A 194 6.39 6.09 2.37
N TYR A 195 6.86 4.99 1.79
CA TYR A 195 7.03 3.71 2.51
C TYR A 195 8.05 3.83 3.65
N VAL A 196 9.21 4.44 3.38
CA VAL A 196 10.26 4.65 4.40
C VAL A 196 9.75 5.47 5.59
N VAL A 197 9.05 6.59 5.33
CA VAL A 197 8.47 7.44 6.40
C VAL A 197 7.49 6.65 7.28
N ARG A 198 6.67 5.78 6.68
CA ARG A 198 5.75 4.92 7.44
C ARG A 198 6.49 3.93 8.34
N MET A 199 7.55 3.28 7.83
CA MET A 199 8.37 2.38 8.64
C MET A 199 9.07 3.12 9.79
N ILE A 200 9.62 4.31 9.53
CA ILE A 200 10.23 5.15 10.57
C ILE A 200 9.20 5.49 11.65
N SER A 201 8.00 5.94 11.24
CA SER A 201 6.93 6.26 12.19
C SER A 201 6.54 5.06 13.03
N LYS A 202 6.46 3.86 12.42
CA LYS A 202 6.16 2.60 13.11
C LYS A 202 7.27 2.24 14.10
N CYS A 203 8.53 2.21 13.67
CA CYS A 203 9.65 1.91 14.56
C CYS A 203 9.79 2.94 15.70
N ASN A 204 9.59 4.23 15.42
CA ASN A 204 9.68 5.29 16.41
C ASN A 204 8.51 5.30 17.41
N SER A 205 7.34 4.78 17.04
CA SER A 205 6.20 4.66 17.97
C SER A 205 6.48 3.71 19.15
N HIS A 206 7.53 2.88 19.05
CA HIS A 206 8.04 2.03 20.14
C HIS A 206 9.12 2.70 21.00
N PHE A 207 9.60 3.90 20.63
CA PHE A 207 10.60 4.67 21.39
C PHE A 207 9.95 5.86 22.12
N ASN A 208 10.39 6.13 23.34
CA ASN A 208 9.90 7.26 24.14
C ASN A 208 10.09 8.60 23.38
N PRO A 209 9.09 9.50 23.40
CA PRO A 209 9.05 10.72 22.58
C PRO A 209 10.12 11.78 22.91
N THR A 210 10.96 11.55 23.92
CA THR A 210 12.01 12.49 24.33
C THR A 210 13.29 12.43 23.48
N ASP A 211 13.48 11.40 22.65
CA ASP A 211 14.72 11.20 21.88
C ASP A 211 14.56 11.44 20.36
N ILE A 212 13.35 11.78 19.88
CA ILE A 212 13.08 11.92 18.45
C ILE A 212 13.20 13.39 18.05
N ASN A 213 14.40 13.80 17.64
CA ASN A 213 14.60 15.07 16.98
C ASN A 213 14.07 14.97 15.53
N ASN A 214 12.84 15.41 15.29
CA ASN A 214 12.17 15.40 13.98
C ASN A 214 12.88 16.20 12.87
N SER A 215 14.00 16.85 13.19
CA SER A 215 14.70 17.81 12.32
C SER A 215 15.79 17.20 11.43
N THR A 216 16.22 15.94 11.63
CA THR A 216 17.39 15.37 10.94
C THR A 216 17.10 14.46 9.73
N MET A 217 15.84 14.19 9.38
CA MET A 217 15.50 13.37 8.20
C MET A 217 15.07 14.19 6.98
N TYR A 218 15.93 15.11 6.55
CA TYR A 218 15.83 15.71 5.22
C TYR A 218 16.81 15.01 4.27
N TYR A 219 16.36 13.94 3.60
CA TYR A 219 17.00 13.53 2.35
C TYR A 219 16.54 14.51 1.26
N GLN A 220 17.31 15.57 1.05
CA GLN A 220 16.99 16.64 0.09
C GLN A 220 17.46 16.33 -1.34
N GLU A 221 18.17 15.24 -1.59
CA GLU A 221 18.78 14.97 -2.91
C GLU A 221 18.36 13.63 -3.53
N TYR A 222 17.87 13.73 -4.78
CA TYR A 222 17.54 12.62 -5.66
C TYR A 222 18.79 12.29 -6.50
N GLY A 223 19.24 11.04 -6.53
CA GLY A 223 20.41 10.66 -7.33
C GLY A 223 21.20 9.49 -6.74
N PRO A 224 22.31 9.10 -7.40
CA PRO A 224 23.16 8.05 -6.92
C PRO A 224 23.86 8.48 -5.63
N HIS A 225 23.64 7.72 -4.57
CA HIS A 225 24.26 7.97 -3.27
C HIS A 225 25.35 6.94 -3.03
N ALA A 226 26.57 7.41 -2.73
CA ALA A 226 27.66 6.53 -2.33
C ALA A 226 27.34 5.87 -0.98
N ILE A 227 27.77 4.61 -0.80
CA ILE A 227 27.76 3.95 0.52
C ILE A 227 28.70 4.76 1.44
N ASN A 228 28.12 5.56 2.34
CA ASN A 228 28.91 6.33 3.29
C ASN A 228 29.28 5.47 4.50
N TYR A 229 30.36 4.70 4.36
CA TYR A 229 30.94 3.88 5.43
C TYR A 229 31.33 4.67 6.69
N TYR A 230 31.53 5.99 6.60
CA TYR A 230 31.89 6.85 7.73
C TYR A 230 30.67 7.36 8.52
N SER A 231 29.49 7.43 7.90
CA SER A 231 28.24 7.82 8.58
C SER A 231 27.63 6.69 9.42
N MET A 232 28.03 5.44 9.17
CA MET A 232 27.60 4.27 9.94
C MET A 232 28.32 4.16 11.30
N GLY A 233 29.43 4.89 11.47
CA GLY A 233 30.28 4.87 12.66
C GLY A 233 29.96 5.93 13.73
N THR A 234 28.85 6.67 13.63
CA THR A 234 28.45 7.67 14.65
C THR A 234 27.01 7.52 15.15
N TYR A 235 26.50 6.28 15.18
CA TYR A 235 25.53 5.92 16.23
C TYR A 235 26.28 5.70 17.55
N ASP A 236 26.86 6.77 18.07
CA ASP A 236 27.52 6.78 19.37
C ASP A 236 26.46 6.86 20.49
N GLN A 237 25.75 5.74 20.69
CA GLN A 237 24.97 5.51 21.91
C GLN A 237 25.83 5.00 23.08
N TYR A 238 27.16 4.97 22.96
CA TYR A 238 28.05 4.47 24.03
C TYR A 238 28.90 5.54 24.72
N SER A 239 28.90 6.81 24.29
CA SER A 239 29.63 7.87 25.00
C SER A 239 29.03 8.27 26.36
N LYS A 240 27.80 7.86 26.69
CA LYS A 240 27.14 8.23 27.96
C LYS A 240 27.50 7.35 29.16
N TYR A 241 28.25 6.26 28.99
CA TYR A 241 28.67 5.37 30.09
C TYR A 241 30.17 5.42 30.43
N ARG A 242 30.94 6.33 29.83
CA ARG A 242 32.38 6.51 30.16
C ARG A 242 32.63 7.64 31.16
N LYS A 243 31.89 7.64 32.28
CA LYS A 243 32.21 8.41 33.49
C LYS A 243 31.79 7.63 34.74
N ALA A 244 32.49 6.54 35.05
CA ALA A 244 32.61 6.02 36.42
C ALA A 244 33.61 4.85 36.43
N THR A 245 34.91 5.14 36.56
CA THR A 245 35.90 4.31 37.26
C THR A 245 37.27 4.98 37.13
N THR A 246 37.49 6.03 37.92
CA THR A 246 38.83 6.34 38.40
C THR A 246 39.26 5.21 39.33
N PHE A 247 40.13 4.32 38.84
CA PHE A 247 40.94 3.48 39.73
C PHE A 247 42.19 4.27 40.12
N SER A 248 42.21 4.71 41.36
CA SER A 248 43.39 5.24 42.04
C SER A 248 44.31 4.07 42.38
N PHE A 249 45.55 4.11 41.89
CA PHE A 249 46.63 3.28 42.44
C PHE A 249 47.52 4.18 43.29
N TYR A 250 47.55 3.88 44.59
CA TYR A 250 48.67 4.19 45.48
C TYR A 250 49.81 3.21 45.18
#